data_AF-A0A067NH33-F1
#
_entry.id   AF-A0A067NH33-F1
#
_cell.length_a   1.000
_cell.length_b   1.000
_cell.length_c   1.000
_cell.angle_alpha   90.00
_cell.angle_beta   90.00
_cell.angle_gamma   90.00
#
_symmetry.space_group_name_H-M   'P 1'
#
loop_
_entity.id
_entity.type
_entity.pdbx_description
1 polymer ?
#
loop_
_entity_poly.entity_id
_entity_poly.type
_entity_poly.pdbx_seq_one_letter_code
_entity_poly.pdbx_strand_id
1 'polypeptide(L)'
;MELKVVYRVLRKISDWTLEGYYSEVHIAGSEHVPEDGPLIITPSHHNELIDIATVAATIPYRRHVSFWAKSTMFVNPITRAILVSAGSIPVKRNPNRTPDADAGSASASKTPSQADLFHDSFLALSRGQVLGVFPEGTSYTEPRIAQIMSGAAWAAAEYAKWQRRGRADKATSGDRGLVIVPVGIVYTDKAKYRSRVTGLTRCLVSYGSPIDVTSYCADLFEGASEDTRGSTREVVKNIMAEVESQLTALTINAPDWDTLYASRIAKDMLWIDTPIPLHVYVDVSQLFVDMFSKPAHLQARDTFVRYYSLLHYTRLSHASLDHLYPLSNNNTHSSPLPSPVYAATIFLKQLLNTFLHPRALCFLPPFLVHRPAYIFGTLAARFLAKREEEEGQTQFKAIFGGFGSGLSYGLVTWRLSKFKHLVASFRIFRGISSRPTGVTEAELDQYARPPPPPANPFIKRRPVTGNGNASGHEDIQTTDTSSRAEVPTGMLIRHLFDTRVKALQTLSHVWWSLDSQQRDFLRNNGCRGL
;
A
#
# COMPACT_ATOMS: atom_id res chain seq x y z
N MET A 1 8.47 -1.60 -24.17
CA MET A 1 8.12 -1.59 -22.73
C MET A 1 8.41 -2.97 -22.16
N GLU A 2 9.45 -3.13 -21.34
CA GLU A 2 9.57 -4.35 -20.52
C GLU A 2 8.33 -4.44 -19.62
N LEU A 3 7.56 -5.50 -19.76
CA LEU A 3 6.38 -5.75 -18.93
C LEU A 3 6.85 -6.08 -17.50
N LYS A 4 7.01 -5.03 -16.68
CA LYS A 4 7.33 -5.16 -15.24
C LYS A 4 6.10 -5.62 -14.44
N VAL A 5 5.57 -6.80 -14.78
CA VAL A 5 4.35 -7.37 -14.16
C VAL A 5 4.52 -7.52 -12.65
N VAL A 6 5.68 -8.00 -12.21
CA VAL A 6 5.98 -8.17 -10.77
C VAL A 6 5.98 -6.84 -10.05
N TYR A 7 6.61 -5.79 -10.60
CA TYR A 7 6.54 -4.46 -9.99
C TYR A 7 5.11 -3.94 -9.87
N ARG A 8 4.27 -4.14 -10.89
CA ARG A 8 2.85 -3.74 -10.84
C ARG A 8 2.09 -4.49 -9.73
N VAL A 9 2.37 -5.78 -9.56
CA VAL A 9 1.81 -6.60 -8.47
C VAL A 9 2.31 -6.11 -7.11
N LEU A 10 3.63 -5.92 -6.96
CA LEU A 10 4.24 -5.41 -5.73
C LEU A 10 3.68 -4.03 -5.35
N ARG A 11 3.54 -3.13 -6.33
CA ARG A 11 2.93 -1.83 -6.12
C ARG A 11 1.46 -1.94 -5.71
N LYS A 12 0.70 -2.88 -6.29
CA LYS A 12 -0.69 -3.11 -5.87
C LYS A 12 -0.76 -3.65 -4.43
N ILE A 13 0.20 -4.49 -4.03
CA ILE A 13 0.36 -4.92 -2.63
C ILE A 13 0.71 -3.72 -1.75
N SER A 14 1.56 -2.79 -2.20
CA SER A 14 1.86 -1.55 -1.50
C SER A 14 0.60 -0.68 -1.32
N ASP A 15 -0.20 -0.49 -2.38
CA ASP A 15 -1.48 0.24 -2.31
C ASP A 15 -2.39 -0.37 -1.22
N TRP A 16 -2.58 -1.70 -1.23
CA TRP A 16 -3.37 -2.40 -0.21
C TRP A 16 -2.76 -2.34 1.18
N THR A 17 -1.43 -2.35 1.29
CA THR A 17 -0.74 -2.24 2.57
C THR A 17 -0.97 -0.86 3.16
N LEU A 18 -0.93 0.21 2.36
CA LEU A 18 -1.21 1.56 2.84
C LEU A 18 -2.67 1.75 3.22
N GLU A 19 -3.62 1.37 2.35
CA GLU A 19 -5.07 1.41 2.63
C GLU A 19 -5.46 0.51 3.83
N GLY A 20 -4.73 -0.59 4.01
CA GLY A 20 -4.94 -1.56 5.06
C GLY A 20 -4.31 -1.16 6.39
N TYR A 21 -3.12 -0.57 6.39
CA TYR A 21 -2.34 -0.26 7.59
C TYR A 21 -2.63 1.16 8.10
N TYR A 22 -2.64 2.14 7.21
CA TYR A 22 -2.89 3.54 7.53
C TYR A 22 -4.36 3.90 7.35
N SER A 23 -4.85 4.72 8.27
CA SER A 23 -6.21 5.27 8.21
C SER A 23 -6.34 6.44 7.25
N GLU A 24 -5.24 7.18 7.04
CA GLU A 24 -5.16 8.33 6.15
C GLU A 24 -3.72 8.45 5.63
N VAL A 25 -3.57 8.74 4.35
CA VAL A 25 -2.29 9.06 3.70
C VAL A 25 -2.44 10.42 3.05
N HIS A 26 -1.65 11.41 3.49
CA HIS A 26 -1.61 12.74 2.89
C HIS A 26 -0.36 12.89 2.04
N ILE A 27 -0.52 13.42 0.82
CA ILE A 27 0.56 13.64 -0.12
C ILE A 27 0.65 15.14 -0.38
N ALA A 28 1.82 15.73 -0.17
CA ALA A 28 2.11 17.14 -0.41
C ALA A 28 3.29 17.30 -1.39
N GLY A 29 3.30 18.38 -2.18
CA GLY A 29 4.38 18.69 -3.11
C GLY A 29 4.44 17.78 -4.34
N SER A 30 3.36 17.07 -4.67
CA SER A 30 3.31 16.17 -5.84
C SER A 30 3.70 16.83 -7.16
N GLU A 31 3.48 18.14 -7.26
CA GLU A 31 3.83 19.03 -8.37
C GLU A 31 5.34 19.21 -8.55
N HIS A 32 6.15 18.96 -7.53
CA HIS A 32 7.61 19.02 -7.60
C HIS A 32 8.22 17.82 -8.34
N VAL A 33 7.44 16.75 -8.53
CA VAL A 33 7.90 15.55 -9.22
C VAL A 33 7.64 15.71 -10.73
N PRO A 34 8.67 15.67 -11.60
CA PRO A 34 8.46 15.77 -13.04
C PRO A 34 7.79 14.50 -13.60
N GLU A 35 6.88 14.68 -14.56
CA GLU A 35 6.17 13.59 -15.25
C GLU A 35 7.13 12.65 -16.01
N ASP A 36 8.12 13.23 -16.69
CA ASP A 36 9.15 12.51 -17.46
C ASP A 36 10.54 13.09 -17.22
N GLY A 37 11.56 12.30 -17.55
CA GLY A 37 12.97 12.68 -17.47
C GLY A 37 13.71 11.99 -16.31
N PRO A 38 15.05 11.99 -16.31
CA PRO A 38 15.85 11.36 -15.27
C PRO A 38 15.55 11.99 -13.89
N LEU A 39 15.20 11.15 -12.91
CA LEU A 39 14.84 11.59 -11.55
C LEU A 39 15.52 10.72 -10.50
N ILE A 40 16.15 11.34 -9.51
CA ILE A 40 16.56 10.69 -8.28
C ILE A 40 15.64 11.16 -7.16
N ILE A 41 14.98 10.23 -6.46
CA ILE A 41 14.23 10.56 -5.24
C ILE A 41 15.03 10.13 -4.02
N THR A 42 15.10 11.01 -3.02
CA THR A 42 15.82 10.77 -1.77
C THR A 42 14.87 10.77 -0.59
N PRO A 43 14.16 9.66 -0.33
CA PRO A 43 13.26 9.54 0.81
C PRO A 43 13.98 9.35 2.15
N SER A 44 13.40 9.88 3.24
CA SER A 44 13.79 9.52 4.62
C SER A 44 13.51 8.03 4.89
N HIS A 45 14.32 7.40 5.74
CA HIS A 45 14.31 5.95 5.95
C HIS A 45 14.14 5.55 7.43
N HIS A 46 12.89 5.44 7.87
CA HIS A 46 12.55 5.16 9.26
C HIS A 46 11.78 3.85 9.48
N ASN A 47 11.35 3.18 8.40
CA ASN A 47 10.52 1.99 8.46
C ASN A 47 10.79 1.00 7.30
N GLU A 48 12.03 0.99 6.80
CA GLU A 48 12.56 0.01 5.84
C GLU A 48 11.63 -0.28 4.65
N LEU A 49 11.00 -1.46 4.65
CA LEU A 49 10.14 -1.95 3.57
C LEU A 49 8.88 -1.09 3.42
N ILE A 50 8.39 -0.49 4.50
CA ILE A 50 7.20 0.35 4.46
C ILE A 50 7.53 1.68 3.79
N ASP A 51 8.73 2.22 3.95
CA ASP A 51 9.13 3.44 3.23
C ASP A 51 9.18 3.18 1.72
N ILE A 52 9.74 2.03 1.30
CA ILE A 52 9.78 1.60 -0.10
C ILE A 52 8.36 1.46 -0.65
N ALA A 53 7.48 0.77 0.09
CA ALA A 53 6.08 0.59 -0.31
C ALA A 53 5.33 1.92 -0.38
N THR A 54 5.59 2.82 0.58
CA THR A 54 5.01 4.16 0.66
C THR A 54 5.35 4.94 -0.59
N VAL A 55 6.64 5.11 -0.89
CA VAL A 55 7.12 5.85 -2.06
C VAL A 55 6.63 5.22 -3.37
N ALA A 56 6.64 3.89 -3.49
CA ALA A 56 6.17 3.20 -4.69
C ALA A 56 4.67 3.38 -4.95
N ALA A 57 3.87 3.57 -3.90
CA ALA A 57 2.44 3.79 -3.99
C ALA A 57 2.07 5.26 -4.18
N THR A 58 2.81 6.19 -3.55
CA THR A 58 2.50 7.63 -3.53
C THR A 58 3.17 8.44 -4.64
N ILE A 59 4.18 7.89 -5.35
CA ILE A 59 4.86 8.63 -6.41
C ILE A 59 3.89 9.13 -7.50
N PRO A 60 3.92 10.44 -7.83
CA PRO A 60 3.13 11.02 -8.90
C PRO A 60 3.34 10.33 -10.25
N TYR A 61 2.31 10.36 -11.10
CA TYR A 61 2.29 9.71 -12.43
C TYR A 61 2.55 8.20 -12.40
N ARG A 62 2.59 7.59 -11.20
CA ARG A 62 2.87 6.17 -10.96
C ARG A 62 4.15 5.69 -11.65
N ARG A 63 5.18 6.55 -11.71
CA ARG A 63 6.47 6.26 -12.31
C ARG A 63 7.13 5.05 -11.64
N HIS A 64 7.84 4.24 -12.42
CA HIS A 64 8.57 3.08 -11.89
C HIS A 64 9.81 3.55 -11.12
N VAL A 65 9.89 3.17 -9.85
CA VAL A 65 11.02 3.49 -8.96
C VAL A 65 11.94 2.28 -8.82
N SER A 66 13.18 2.45 -9.25
CA SER A 66 14.28 1.51 -9.06
C SER A 66 15.05 1.87 -7.80
N PHE A 67 14.85 1.13 -6.71
CA PHE A 67 15.56 1.37 -5.45
C PHE A 67 16.94 0.73 -5.43
N TRP A 68 17.90 1.41 -4.81
CA TRP A 68 19.16 0.79 -4.41
C TRP A 68 18.93 -0.26 -3.32
N ALA A 69 19.48 -1.45 -3.52
CA ALA A 69 19.40 -2.55 -2.57
C ALA A 69 20.80 -3.12 -2.30
N LYS A 70 21.04 -3.55 -1.05
CA LYS A 70 22.32 -4.13 -0.64
C LYS A 70 22.62 -5.36 -1.50
N SER A 71 23.82 -5.42 -2.07
CA SER A 71 24.21 -6.53 -2.97
C SER A 71 24.06 -7.93 -2.34
N THR A 72 24.20 -8.05 -1.02
CA THR A 72 24.00 -9.32 -0.30
C THR A 72 22.56 -9.85 -0.38
N MET A 73 21.57 -8.98 -0.60
CA MET A 73 20.17 -9.40 -0.78
C MET A 73 19.93 -10.10 -2.11
N PHE A 74 20.84 -9.98 -3.07
CA PHE A 74 20.78 -10.65 -4.37
C PHE A 74 21.47 -12.02 -4.37
N VAL A 75 22.04 -12.46 -3.24
CA VAL A 75 22.71 -13.77 -3.14
C VAL A 75 21.68 -14.90 -3.16
N ASN A 76 20.56 -14.76 -2.45
CA ASN A 76 19.51 -15.76 -2.44
C ASN A 76 18.70 -15.70 -3.75
N PRO A 77 18.49 -16.82 -4.46
CA PRO A 77 17.84 -16.83 -5.78
C PRO A 77 16.40 -16.32 -5.77
N ILE A 78 15.66 -16.53 -4.67
CA ILE A 78 14.26 -16.09 -4.55
C ILE A 78 14.21 -14.57 -4.37
N THR A 79 14.98 -14.04 -3.40
CA THR A 79 15.04 -12.58 -3.17
C THR A 79 15.64 -11.86 -4.37
N ARG A 80 16.64 -12.45 -5.03
CA ARG A 80 17.21 -11.96 -6.28
C ARG A 80 16.15 -11.85 -7.38
N ALA A 81 15.34 -12.90 -7.60
CA ALA A 81 14.30 -12.88 -8.61
C ALA A 81 13.28 -11.76 -8.35
N ILE A 82 12.87 -11.57 -7.09
CA ILE A 82 11.96 -10.50 -6.68
C ILE A 82 12.60 -9.13 -6.91
N LEU A 83 13.82 -8.90 -6.43
CA LEU A 83 14.52 -7.61 -6.53
C LEU A 83 14.81 -7.22 -7.99
N VAL A 84 15.31 -8.15 -8.80
CA VAL A 84 15.55 -7.92 -10.23
C VAL A 84 14.25 -7.61 -10.95
N SER A 85 13.18 -8.36 -10.65
CA SER A 85 11.88 -8.12 -11.29
C SER A 85 11.17 -6.85 -10.82
N ALA A 86 11.45 -6.41 -9.59
CA ALA A 86 11.06 -5.10 -9.07
C ALA A 86 11.87 -3.96 -9.70
N GLY A 87 13.01 -4.27 -10.33
CA GLY A 87 13.94 -3.29 -10.92
C GLY A 87 14.89 -2.66 -9.90
N SER A 88 15.11 -3.30 -8.75
CA SER A 88 16.09 -2.85 -7.75
C SER A 88 17.51 -2.98 -8.28
N ILE A 89 18.35 -2.00 -7.96
CA ILE A 89 19.75 -1.92 -8.42
C ILE A 89 20.67 -2.36 -7.29
N PRO A 90 21.53 -3.38 -7.50
CA PRO A 90 22.46 -3.84 -6.48
C PRO A 90 23.57 -2.82 -6.26
N VAL A 91 23.79 -2.42 -5.00
CA VAL A 91 24.88 -1.52 -4.63
C VAL A 91 25.77 -2.18 -3.59
N LYS A 92 27.09 -2.10 -3.81
CA LYS A 92 28.11 -2.48 -2.82
C LYS A 92 28.42 -1.25 -1.97
N ARG A 93 28.29 -1.36 -0.64
CA ARG A 93 28.81 -0.30 0.26
C ARG A 93 30.32 -0.23 0.09
N ASN A 94 30.87 0.98 0.03
CA ASN A 94 32.31 1.19 -0.11
C ASN A 94 33.03 0.53 1.09
N PRO A 95 33.97 -0.41 0.88
CA PRO A 95 34.66 -1.12 1.97
C PRO A 95 35.49 -0.21 2.89
N ASN A 96 35.70 1.06 2.54
CA ASN A 96 36.59 1.97 3.27
C ASN A 96 35.94 2.76 4.43
N ARG A 97 34.85 2.28 5.04
CA ARG A 97 34.29 2.88 6.27
C ARG A 97 33.97 1.81 7.35
N THR A 98 35.06 1.19 7.83
CA THR A 98 35.33 0.59 9.17
C THR A 98 34.55 -0.66 9.62
N PRO A 99 34.96 -1.36 10.71
CA PRO A 99 35.71 -2.61 10.65
C PRO A 99 34.92 -3.74 11.32
N ASP A 100 34.25 -4.60 10.56
CA ASP A 100 33.86 -5.90 11.09
C ASP A 100 34.17 -6.95 10.04
N ALA A 101 35.04 -7.85 10.45
CA ALA A 101 35.48 -8.99 9.70
C ALA A 101 34.28 -9.88 9.37
N ASP A 102 34.14 -10.22 8.09
CA ASP A 102 33.89 -11.61 7.72
C ASP A 102 34.77 -11.92 6.53
N ALA A 103 35.84 -12.65 6.84
CA ALA A 103 36.83 -13.17 5.93
C ALA A 103 36.22 -14.26 5.05
N GLY A 104 36.47 -14.21 3.74
CA GLY A 104 36.17 -15.35 2.88
C GLY A 104 36.02 -15.09 1.39
N SER A 105 36.90 -14.32 0.76
CA SER A 105 37.33 -14.56 -0.64
C SER A 105 38.42 -13.55 -1.02
N ALA A 106 39.67 -13.95 -0.85
CA ALA A 106 40.78 -13.32 -1.55
C ALA A 106 40.72 -13.79 -3.01
N SER A 107 40.21 -12.94 -3.89
CA SER A 107 40.51 -13.02 -5.32
C SER A 107 40.94 -11.63 -5.79
N ALA A 108 42.20 -11.53 -6.17
CA ALA A 108 42.78 -10.35 -6.79
C ALA A 108 42.02 -10.04 -8.09
N SER A 109 41.14 -9.05 -8.04
CA SER A 109 40.35 -8.59 -9.18
C SER A 109 40.18 -7.08 -9.07
N LYS A 110 40.51 -6.37 -10.16
CA LYS A 110 40.48 -4.92 -10.36
C LYS A 110 39.45 -4.23 -9.44
N THR A 111 39.89 -3.26 -8.64
CA THR A 111 38.98 -2.33 -7.97
C THR A 111 38.07 -1.71 -9.04
N PRO A 112 36.77 -1.98 -9.05
CA PRO A 112 35.87 -1.43 -10.07
C PRO A 112 35.93 0.09 -9.98
N SER A 113 35.97 0.77 -11.13
CA SER A 113 35.93 2.23 -11.13
C SER A 113 34.58 2.69 -10.54
N GLN A 114 34.53 3.89 -9.97
CA GLN A 114 33.28 4.42 -9.40
C GLN A 114 32.17 4.51 -10.47
N ALA A 115 32.53 4.65 -11.76
CA ALA A 115 31.60 4.60 -12.88
C ALA A 115 31.02 3.19 -13.13
N ASP A 116 31.80 2.13 -12.89
CA ASP A 116 31.32 0.75 -12.99
C ASP A 116 30.34 0.41 -11.86
N LEU A 117 30.49 1.05 -10.69
CA LEU A 117 29.57 0.88 -9.55
C LEU A 117 28.17 1.45 -9.80
N PHE A 118 28.05 2.44 -10.70
CA PHE A 118 26.79 3.14 -10.97
C PHE A 118 26.23 2.88 -12.37
N HIS A 119 26.84 1.98 -13.16
CA HIS A 119 26.45 1.72 -14.54
C HIS A 119 24.94 1.43 -14.71
N ASP A 120 24.38 0.53 -13.89
CA ASP A 120 22.96 0.19 -13.92
C ASP A 120 22.06 1.38 -13.56
N SER A 121 22.54 2.25 -12.67
CA SER A 121 21.85 3.50 -12.31
C SER A 121 21.84 4.48 -13.48
N PHE A 122 22.95 4.60 -14.21
CA PHE A 122 23.03 5.46 -15.40
C PHE A 122 22.16 4.95 -16.55
N LEU A 123 22.09 3.62 -16.73
CA LEU A 123 21.18 3.01 -17.70
C LEU A 123 19.71 3.26 -17.35
N ALA A 124 19.34 3.20 -16.07
CA ALA A 124 17.99 3.53 -15.64
C ALA A 124 17.67 5.01 -15.88
N LEU A 125 18.56 5.92 -15.45
CA LEU A 125 18.38 7.36 -15.60
C LEU A 125 18.35 7.80 -17.08
N SER A 126 19.21 7.25 -17.94
CA SER A 126 19.21 7.54 -19.39
C SER A 126 17.92 7.11 -20.10
N ARG A 127 17.16 6.18 -19.51
CA ARG A 127 15.82 5.78 -19.99
C ARG A 127 14.70 6.65 -19.41
N GLY A 128 15.04 7.74 -18.71
CA GLY A 128 14.07 8.61 -18.01
C GLY A 128 13.37 7.91 -16.84
N GLN A 129 14.00 6.92 -16.21
CA GLN A 129 13.43 6.21 -15.06
C GLN A 129 13.74 6.93 -13.74
N VAL A 130 13.07 6.51 -12.68
CA VAL A 130 13.24 7.06 -11.33
C VAL A 130 14.16 6.16 -10.51
N LEU A 131 15.22 6.74 -9.95
CA LEU A 131 16.14 6.09 -9.04
C LEU A 131 15.77 6.45 -7.59
N GLY A 132 15.47 5.46 -6.75
CA GLY A 132 15.20 5.66 -5.34
C GLY A 132 16.46 5.40 -4.49
N VAL A 133 16.94 6.42 -3.79
CA VAL A 133 18.14 6.34 -2.95
C VAL A 133 17.85 6.87 -1.55
N PHE A 134 17.90 6.01 -0.54
CA PHE A 134 17.79 6.45 0.85
C PHE A 134 19.12 7.08 1.29
N PRO A 135 19.18 8.40 1.52
CA PRO A 135 20.43 9.09 1.80
C PRO A 135 20.98 8.71 3.19
N GLU A 136 20.16 8.22 4.12
CA GLU A 136 20.61 7.77 5.45
C GLU A 136 21.51 6.52 5.39
N GLY A 137 21.43 5.74 4.29
CA GLY A 137 22.25 4.55 4.06
C GLY A 137 21.86 3.31 4.88
N THR A 138 21.08 3.49 5.94
CA THR A 138 20.53 2.48 6.86
C THR A 138 19.22 3.00 7.41
N SER A 139 18.32 2.09 7.76
CA SER A 139 17.13 2.35 8.56
C SER A 139 17.48 2.24 10.05
N TYR A 140 17.31 3.33 10.77
CA TYR A 140 17.31 3.30 12.24
C TYR A 140 16.23 4.25 12.76
N THR A 141 15.63 3.86 13.87
CA THR A 141 14.69 4.72 14.58
C THR A 141 15.50 5.65 15.49
N GLU A 142 15.63 6.91 15.05
CA GLU A 142 16.29 8.01 15.75
C GLU A 142 15.32 9.20 15.89
N PRO A 143 15.53 10.14 16.83
CA PRO A 143 14.61 11.27 17.04
C PRO A 143 14.78 12.38 16.00
N ARG A 144 15.76 12.22 15.09
CA ARG A 144 16.08 13.12 13.98
C ARG A 144 16.72 12.33 12.84
N ILE A 145 16.89 12.97 11.69
CA ILE A 145 17.76 12.45 10.62
C ILE A 145 19.19 12.34 11.18
N ALA A 146 19.68 11.12 11.31
CA ALA A 146 20.94 10.86 12.04
C ALA A 146 22.18 11.17 11.20
N GLN A 147 22.15 10.82 9.91
CA GLN A 147 23.22 11.07 8.98
C GLN A 147 22.70 11.07 7.55
N ILE A 148 23.45 11.73 6.66
CA ILE A 148 23.20 11.71 5.23
C ILE A 148 24.49 11.33 4.50
N MET A 149 24.38 10.32 3.64
CA MET A 149 25.46 9.78 2.81
C MET A 149 25.44 10.44 1.43
N SER A 150 26.63 10.64 0.86
CA SER A 150 26.81 11.31 -0.43
C SER A 150 26.50 10.45 -1.67
N GLY A 151 25.98 9.23 -1.50
CA GLY A 151 25.75 8.30 -2.60
C GLY A 151 24.84 8.85 -3.70
N ALA A 152 23.73 9.49 -3.31
CA ALA A 152 22.77 10.09 -4.25
C ALA A 152 23.41 11.21 -5.09
N ALA A 153 24.11 12.16 -4.44
CA ALA A 153 24.80 13.23 -5.15
C ALA A 153 25.98 12.75 -5.99
N TRP A 154 26.72 11.73 -5.56
CA TRP A 154 27.77 11.11 -6.38
C TRP A 154 27.17 10.47 -7.64
N ALA A 155 26.07 9.72 -7.51
CA ALA A 155 25.39 9.14 -8.67
C ALA A 155 24.89 10.24 -9.62
N ALA A 156 24.38 11.36 -9.09
CA ALA A 156 23.95 12.50 -9.87
C ALA A 156 25.09 13.19 -10.63
N ALA A 157 26.18 13.53 -9.93
CA ALA A 157 27.34 14.20 -10.52
C ALA A 157 28.04 13.32 -11.57
N GLU A 158 28.22 12.03 -11.30
CA GLU A 158 28.83 11.11 -12.25
C GLU A 158 27.91 10.81 -13.45
N TYR A 159 26.59 10.78 -13.25
CA TYR A 159 25.64 10.69 -14.36
C TYR A 159 25.71 11.93 -15.26
N ALA A 160 25.80 13.14 -14.70
CA ALA A 160 25.95 14.37 -15.48
C ALA A 160 27.25 14.35 -16.31
N LYS A 161 28.36 13.87 -15.74
CA LYS A 161 29.62 13.67 -16.48
C LYS A 161 29.48 12.61 -17.58
N TRP A 162 28.82 11.49 -17.29
CA TRP A 162 28.58 10.42 -18.26
C TRP A 162 27.71 10.90 -19.43
N GLN A 163 26.64 11.65 -19.16
CA GLN A 163 25.77 12.24 -20.17
C GLN A 163 26.54 13.22 -21.06
N ARG A 164 27.41 14.06 -20.50
CA ARG A 164 28.27 14.96 -21.27
C ARG A 164 29.27 14.21 -22.17
N ARG A 165 29.88 13.14 -21.68
CA ARG A 165 30.80 12.28 -22.47
C ARG A 165 30.08 11.57 -23.61
N GLY A 166 28.88 11.06 -23.37
CA GLY A 166 28.05 10.40 -24.40
C GLY A 166 27.43 11.38 -25.41
N ARG A 167 27.22 12.65 -25.04
CA ARG A 167 26.72 13.73 -25.92
C ARG A 167 27.68 14.16 -27.01
N ALA A 168 28.97 13.80 -26.94
CA ALA A 168 29.93 14.10 -28.00
C ALA A 168 29.55 13.44 -29.36
N ASP A 169 28.72 12.39 -29.35
CA ASP A 169 28.38 11.64 -30.57
C ASP A 169 26.92 11.76 -31.07
N LYS A 170 25.93 12.20 -30.27
CA LYS A 170 24.54 12.37 -30.75
C LYS A 170 23.78 13.48 -30.01
N ALA A 171 23.62 14.63 -30.67
CA ALA A 171 22.70 15.67 -30.26
C ALA A 171 21.28 15.33 -30.75
N THR A 172 20.43 14.82 -29.85
CA THR A 172 18.98 14.73 -30.11
C THR A 172 18.23 15.60 -29.12
N SER A 173 17.44 16.51 -29.68
CA SER A 173 16.65 17.53 -28.99
C SER A 173 15.51 16.90 -28.17
N GLY A 174 15.54 17.08 -26.85
CA GLY A 174 14.51 16.59 -25.91
C GLY A 174 15.00 16.26 -24.50
N ASP A 175 16.31 16.40 -24.23
CA ASP A 175 16.95 15.84 -23.04
C ASP A 175 16.73 16.73 -21.80
N ARG A 176 15.77 16.35 -20.94
CA ARG A 176 15.52 17.00 -19.64
C ARG A 176 16.70 16.73 -18.70
N GLY A 177 17.14 17.76 -17.97
CA GLY A 177 18.20 17.65 -16.96
C GLY A 177 17.83 16.66 -15.84
N LEU A 178 18.85 16.08 -15.20
CA LEU A 178 18.66 15.24 -14.03
C LEU A 178 18.18 16.10 -12.84
N VAL A 179 17.11 15.67 -12.21
CA VAL A 179 16.55 16.32 -11.01
C VAL A 179 16.67 15.38 -9.81
N ILE A 180 16.96 15.95 -8.64
CA ILE A 180 16.88 15.27 -7.34
C ILE A 180 15.69 15.83 -6.57
N VAL A 181 14.82 14.97 -6.04
CA VAL A 181 13.67 15.35 -5.20
C VAL A 181 13.77 14.69 -3.83
N PRO A 182 14.02 15.46 -2.76
CA PRO A 182 13.91 14.99 -1.37
C PRO A 182 12.48 14.57 -1.04
N VAL A 183 12.31 13.51 -0.25
CA VAL A 183 10.96 13.04 0.18
C VAL A 183 10.94 12.82 1.69
N GLY A 184 10.20 13.64 2.41
CA GLY A 184 9.96 13.43 3.84
C GLY A 184 8.80 12.47 4.06
N ILE A 185 9.03 11.41 4.84
CA ILE A 185 8.00 10.45 5.25
C ILE A 185 7.83 10.55 6.77
N VAL A 186 6.66 10.98 7.21
CA VAL A 186 6.34 11.15 8.64
C VAL A 186 5.15 10.27 9.02
N TYR A 187 5.39 9.40 10.00
CA TYR A 187 4.37 8.53 10.58
C TYR A 187 3.89 9.10 11.93
N THR A 188 2.58 9.21 12.13
CA THR A 188 2.04 9.67 13.42
C THR A 188 2.25 8.65 14.55
N ASP A 189 2.24 7.36 14.22
CA ASP A 189 2.56 6.26 15.14
C ASP A 189 3.18 5.09 14.34
N LYS A 190 4.44 4.73 14.61
CA LYS A 190 5.17 3.72 13.83
C LYS A 190 4.70 2.27 14.10
N ALA A 191 4.27 1.97 15.33
CA ALA A 191 4.12 0.58 15.81
C ALA A 191 2.66 0.10 15.95
N LYS A 192 1.67 1.00 15.83
CA LYS A 192 0.25 0.68 16.02
C LYS A 192 -0.46 0.35 14.71
N TYR A 193 -0.70 -0.95 14.49
CA TYR A 193 -1.55 -1.46 13.42
C TYR A 193 -3.04 -1.14 13.69
N ARG A 194 -3.68 -0.34 12.83
CA ARG A 194 -5.14 -0.03 12.84
C ARG A 194 -5.78 0.09 14.24
N SER A 195 -5.22 0.90 15.15
CA SER A 195 -5.75 0.95 16.52
C SER A 195 -7.10 1.67 16.59
N ARG A 196 -8.12 0.96 17.10
CA ARG A 196 -9.56 1.34 17.03
C ARG A 196 -10.06 2.26 18.14
N VAL A 197 -9.19 2.83 18.96
CA VAL A 197 -9.59 3.78 20.00
C VAL A 197 -8.67 4.99 19.85
N THR A 198 -9.23 6.05 19.26
CA THR A 198 -8.64 7.40 19.07
C THR A 198 -7.29 7.52 18.35
N GLY A 199 -6.66 6.42 17.93
CA GLY A 199 -5.35 6.37 17.26
C GLY A 199 -5.41 6.06 15.76
N LEU A 200 -5.70 7.08 14.95
CA LEU A 200 -5.52 7.07 13.51
C LEU A 200 -4.00 6.98 13.20
N THR A 201 -3.52 5.81 12.77
CA THR A 201 -2.18 5.67 12.18
C THR A 201 -2.22 6.36 10.83
N ARG A 202 -1.49 7.46 10.69
CA ARG A 202 -1.53 8.32 9.51
C ARG A 202 -0.12 8.53 8.97
N CYS A 203 -0.03 8.68 7.66
CA CYS A 203 1.24 8.87 6.96
C CYS A 203 1.18 10.19 6.18
N LEU A 204 2.18 11.03 6.36
CA LEU A 204 2.42 12.21 5.54
C LEU A 204 3.61 11.92 4.65
N VAL A 205 3.43 12.10 3.34
CA VAL A 205 4.49 12.04 2.34
C VAL A 205 4.60 13.40 1.68
N SER A 206 5.75 14.06 1.86
CA SER A 206 5.99 15.39 1.33
C SER A 206 7.16 15.36 0.35
N TYR A 207 6.92 15.75 -0.89
CA TYR A 207 7.94 15.91 -1.93
C TYR A 207 8.51 17.33 -1.89
N GLY A 208 9.81 17.44 -1.64
CA GLY A 208 10.55 18.70 -1.59
C GLY A 208 10.74 19.35 -2.96
N SER A 209 11.28 20.56 -2.95
CA SER A 209 11.56 21.32 -4.17
C SER A 209 12.60 20.60 -5.04
N PRO A 210 12.42 20.56 -6.37
CA PRO A 210 13.32 19.85 -7.26
C PRO A 210 14.69 20.55 -7.32
N ILE A 211 15.75 19.79 -7.05
CA ILE A 211 17.14 20.23 -7.17
C ILE A 211 17.62 19.86 -8.58
N ASP A 212 17.76 20.85 -9.46
CA ASP A 212 18.30 20.64 -10.82
C ASP A 212 19.82 20.46 -10.75
N VAL A 213 20.30 19.29 -11.17
CA VAL A 213 21.73 18.97 -11.19
C VAL A 213 22.46 19.76 -12.29
N THR A 214 21.73 20.23 -13.30
CA THR A 214 22.28 21.00 -14.42
C THR A 214 22.88 22.32 -13.98
N SER A 215 22.34 22.94 -12.92
CA SER A 215 22.87 24.21 -12.38
C SER A 215 24.29 24.08 -11.82
N TYR A 216 24.67 22.88 -11.36
CA TYR A 216 26.01 22.58 -10.84
C TYR A 216 26.99 22.11 -11.92
N CYS A 217 26.55 21.99 -13.18
CA CYS A 217 27.40 21.50 -14.27
C CYS A 217 28.60 22.43 -14.54
N ALA A 218 28.44 23.76 -14.47
CA ALA A 218 29.56 24.68 -14.70
C ALA A 218 30.74 24.35 -13.78
N ASP A 219 30.49 24.29 -12.47
CA ASP A 219 31.48 23.96 -11.43
C ASP A 219 32.05 22.54 -11.59
N LEU A 220 31.23 21.58 -12.04
CA LEU A 220 31.67 20.19 -12.28
C LEU A 220 32.67 20.07 -13.44
N PHE A 221 32.65 21.00 -14.40
CA PHE A 221 33.36 20.87 -15.67
C PHE A 221 34.43 21.93 -15.93
N GLU A 222 34.47 23.04 -15.18
CA GLU A 222 35.51 24.08 -15.33
C GLU A 222 36.90 23.64 -14.79
N GLY A 223 36.97 22.62 -13.94
CA GLY A 223 38.23 22.08 -13.37
C GLY A 223 38.94 21.02 -14.23
N ALA A 224 39.16 21.27 -15.52
CA ALA A 224 39.82 20.34 -16.45
C ALA A 224 41.38 20.33 -16.37
N SER A 225 41.94 20.52 -15.17
CA SER A 225 43.33 20.20 -14.80
C SER A 225 43.31 19.22 -13.62
N GLU A 226 44.46 18.70 -13.16
CA GLU A 226 44.62 17.54 -12.24
C GLU A 226 43.75 17.52 -10.95
N ASP A 227 43.07 18.61 -10.61
CA ASP A 227 42.21 18.79 -9.43
C ASP A 227 40.70 18.46 -9.63
N THR A 228 40.31 17.80 -10.72
CA THR A 228 38.91 17.46 -11.06
C THR A 228 38.16 16.68 -9.96
N ARG A 229 38.89 15.94 -9.10
CA ARG A 229 38.28 15.21 -7.97
C ARG A 229 37.92 16.12 -6.80
N GLY A 230 38.63 17.23 -6.61
CA GLY A 230 38.34 18.24 -5.58
C GLY A 230 37.02 18.96 -5.87
N SER A 231 36.89 19.54 -7.07
CA SER A 231 35.68 20.26 -7.50
C SER A 231 34.42 19.38 -7.46
N THR A 232 34.53 18.11 -7.85
CA THR A 232 33.40 17.17 -7.78
C THR A 232 32.93 16.94 -6.33
N ARG A 233 33.87 16.85 -5.38
CA ARG A 233 33.52 16.64 -3.96
C ARG A 233 32.79 17.85 -3.39
N GLU A 234 33.18 19.06 -3.79
CA GLU A 234 32.52 20.29 -3.36
C GLU A 234 31.09 20.38 -3.90
N VAL A 235 30.89 20.10 -5.18
CA VAL A 235 29.55 20.03 -5.77
C VAL A 235 28.69 18.97 -5.09
N VAL A 236 29.23 17.76 -4.87
CA VAL A 236 28.54 16.70 -4.15
C VAL A 236 28.16 17.14 -2.74
N LYS A 237 29.04 17.85 -2.03
CA LYS A 237 28.77 18.39 -0.69
C LYS A 237 27.62 19.42 -0.74
N ASN A 238 27.62 20.32 -1.72
CA ASN A 238 26.59 21.35 -1.86
C ASN A 238 25.22 20.74 -2.17
N ILE A 239 25.15 19.78 -3.10
CA ILE A 239 23.91 19.06 -3.43
C ILE A 239 23.39 18.33 -2.18
N MET A 240 24.26 17.64 -1.43
CA MET A 240 23.81 16.92 -0.24
C MET A 240 23.39 17.85 0.90
N ALA A 241 24.02 19.01 1.05
CA ALA A 241 23.60 20.00 2.04
C ALA A 241 22.19 20.52 1.75
N GLU A 242 21.85 20.73 0.47
CA GLU A 242 20.50 21.10 0.05
C GLU A 242 19.49 19.97 0.32
N VAL A 243 19.84 18.72 -0.03
CA VAL A 243 19.01 17.54 0.27
C VAL A 243 18.77 17.40 1.78
N GLU A 244 19.80 17.57 2.60
CA GLU A 244 19.74 17.51 4.06
C GLU A 244 18.86 18.61 4.65
N SER A 245 19.02 19.84 4.17
CA SER A 245 18.20 20.98 4.58
C SER A 245 16.72 20.73 4.29
N GLN A 246 16.39 20.28 3.08
CA GLN A 246 15.01 19.98 2.71
C GLN A 246 14.44 18.79 3.49
N LEU A 247 15.18 17.69 3.64
CA LEU A 247 14.70 16.55 4.42
C LEU A 247 14.44 16.92 5.89
N THR A 248 15.31 17.74 6.48
CA THR A 248 15.13 18.24 7.85
C THR A 248 13.87 19.09 7.96
N ALA A 249 13.58 19.94 6.98
CA ALA A 249 12.36 20.75 6.95
C ALA A 249 11.08 19.92 6.74
N LEU A 250 11.16 18.81 5.99
CA LEU A 250 10.02 17.95 5.68
C LEU A 250 9.72 16.90 6.78
N THR A 251 10.58 16.78 7.80
CA THR A 251 10.51 15.77 8.86
C THR A 251 10.56 16.40 10.24
N ILE A 252 10.32 15.60 11.29
CA ILE A 252 10.37 16.05 12.69
C ILE A 252 11.75 15.72 13.24
N ASN A 253 12.45 16.74 13.75
CA ASN A 253 13.85 16.59 14.18
C ASN A 253 14.02 17.13 15.61
N ALA A 254 14.19 16.21 16.56
CA ALA A 254 14.45 16.52 17.95
C ALA A 254 15.92 16.29 18.35
N PRO A 255 16.47 17.09 19.29
CA PRO A 255 17.85 16.95 19.73
C PRO A 255 18.10 15.63 20.49
N ASP A 256 17.09 15.14 21.19
CA ASP A 256 17.11 13.93 22.02
C ASP A 256 15.71 13.29 22.11
N TRP A 257 15.66 12.05 22.61
CA TRP A 257 14.43 11.28 22.78
C TRP A 257 13.47 11.90 23.79
N ASP A 258 13.97 12.48 24.88
CA ASP A 258 13.17 13.07 25.93
C ASP A 258 12.33 14.23 25.41
N THR A 259 12.94 15.07 24.58
CA THR A 259 12.30 16.20 23.90
C THR A 259 11.23 15.72 22.93
N LEU A 260 11.49 14.64 22.17
CA LEU A 260 10.52 14.05 21.26
C LEU A 260 9.32 13.44 22.02
N TYR A 261 9.56 12.72 23.12
CA TYR A 261 8.50 12.13 23.94
C TYR A 261 7.66 13.19 24.66
N ALA A 262 8.29 14.24 25.19
CA ALA A 262 7.58 15.37 25.78
C ALA A 262 6.68 16.06 24.75
N SER A 263 7.19 16.34 23.55
CA SER A 263 6.40 16.89 22.44
C SER A 263 5.20 15.99 22.09
N ARG A 264 5.42 14.66 22.01
CA ARG A 264 4.34 13.70 21.74
C ARG A 264 3.24 13.74 22.78
N ILE A 265 3.59 13.67 24.06
CA ILE A 265 2.62 13.70 25.16
C ILE A 265 1.87 15.02 25.20
N ALA A 266 2.56 16.15 25.06
CA ALA A 266 1.91 17.47 25.06
C ALA A 266 0.84 17.55 23.96
N LYS A 267 1.14 17.05 22.75
CA LYS A 267 0.16 16.97 21.66
C LYS A 267 -1.00 16.02 21.98
N ASP A 268 -0.71 14.83 22.50
CA ASP A 268 -1.75 13.86 22.87
C ASP A 268 -2.73 14.42 23.92
N MET A 269 -2.27 15.31 24.80
CA MET A 269 -3.10 15.98 25.82
C MET A 269 -3.89 17.18 25.27
N LEU A 270 -3.37 17.89 24.28
CA LEU A 270 -4.04 19.07 23.71
C LEU A 270 -5.04 18.73 22.61
N TRP A 271 -4.80 17.65 21.87
CA TRP A 271 -5.62 17.21 20.72
C TRP A 271 -6.32 15.86 20.99
N ILE A 272 -7.11 15.81 22.06
CA ILE A 272 -7.82 14.60 22.52
C ILE A 272 -8.94 14.20 21.54
N ASP A 273 -9.84 15.14 21.22
CA ASP A 273 -11.03 14.87 20.41
C ASP A 273 -10.84 15.13 18.92
N THR A 274 -9.92 16.03 18.57
CA THR A 274 -9.69 16.45 17.18
C THR A 274 -8.25 16.16 16.80
N PRO A 275 -7.99 15.26 15.83
CA PRO A 275 -6.63 14.97 15.43
C PRO A 275 -6.03 16.16 14.67
N ILE A 276 -4.76 16.46 14.92
CA ILE A 276 -4.01 17.49 14.17
C ILE A 276 -4.07 17.17 12.66
N PRO A 277 -4.46 18.10 11.79
CA PRO A 277 -4.46 17.89 10.34
C PRO A 277 -3.05 17.56 9.80
N LEU A 278 -2.95 16.63 8.85
CA LEU A 278 -1.64 16.12 8.40
C LEU A 278 -0.77 17.19 7.72
N HIS A 279 -1.36 18.13 7.00
CA HIS A 279 -0.63 19.17 6.28
C HIS A 279 0.12 20.16 7.20
N VAL A 280 -0.30 20.31 8.47
CA VAL A 280 0.41 21.13 9.49
C VAL A 280 1.10 20.29 10.56
N TYR A 281 1.08 18.95 10.42
CA TYR A 281 1.50 18.06 11.50
C TYR A 281 3.00 18.20 11.84
N VAL A 282 3.84 18.39 10.81
CA VAL A 282 5.29 18.59 10.98
C VAL A 282 5.54 19.92 11.70
N ASP A 283 4.95 21.02 11.22
CA ASP A 283 5.12 22.35 11.79
C ASP A 283 4.72 22.40 13.27
N VAL A 284 3.54 21.86 13.60
CA VAL A 284 3.07 21.79 14.99
C VAL A 284 4.00 20.93 15.83
N SER A 285 4.44 19.78 15.32
CA SER A 285 5.34 18.89 16.06
C SER A 285 6.70 19.54 16.32
N GLN A 286 7.26 20.22 15.32
CA GLN A 286 8.54 20.91 15.44
C GLN A 286 8.44 22.10 16.40
N LEU A 287 7.32 22.84 16.42
CA LEU A 287 7.10 23.91 17.39
C LEU A 287 7.17 23.43 18.85
N PHE A 288 6.59 22.27 19.17
CA PHE A 288 6.73 21.69 20.51
C PHE A 288 8.15 21.18 20.78
N VAL A 289 8.81 20.60 19.79
CA VAL A 289 10.22 20.19 19.92
C VAL A 289 11.11 21.39 20.21
N ASP A 290 10.98 22.48 19.47
CA ASP A 290 11.75 23.71 19.64
C ASP A 290 11.45 24.37 20.98
N MET A 291 10.20 24.28 21.46
CA MET A 291 9.81 24.76 22.78
C MET A 291 10.49 23.94 23.89
N PHE A 292 10.39 22.61 23.87
CA PHE A 292 10.97 21.73 24.90
C PHE A 292 12.50 21.62 24.82
N SER A 293 13.10 22.04 23.71
CA SER A 293 14.56 22.18 23.58
C SER A 293 15.13 23.36 24.39
N LYS A 294 14.29 24.33 24.77
CA LYS A 294 14.73 25.51 25.52
C LYS A 294 14.90 25.20 27.01
N PRO A 295 15.95 25.72 27.68
CA PRO A 295 16.19 25.49 29.11
C PRO A 295 15.02 25.91 30.02
N ALA A 296 14.23 26.90 29.60
CA ALA A 296 13.07 27.39 30.35
C ALA A 296 11.98 26.32 30.59
N HIS A 297 11.96 25.23 29.81
CA HIS A 297 10.91 24.21 29.86
C HIS A 297 11.39 22.83 30.34
N LEU A 298 12.60 22.74 30.92
CA LEU A 298 13.17 21.46 31.36
C LEU A 298 12.29 20.71 32.36
N GLN A 299 11.75 21.40 33.37
CA GLN A 299 10.90 20.76 34.37
C GLN A 299 9.60 20.18 33.77
N ALA A 300 9.02 20.89 32.79
CA ALA A 300 7.84 20.41 32.07
C ALA A 300 8.19 19.19 31.21
N ARG A 301 9.33 19.23 30.51
CA ARG A 301 9.85 18.11 29.72
C ARG A 301 10.00 16.85 30.58
N ASP A 302 10.68 16.95 31.72
CA ASP A 302 10.92 15.81 32.62
C ASP A 302 9.61 15.21 33.15
N THR A 303 8.62 16.07 33.43
CA THR A 303 7.28 15.64 33.86
C THR A 303 6.57 14.87 32.76
N PHE A 304 6.60 15.36 31.52
CA PHE A 304 5.98 14.68 30.38
C PHE A 304 6.68 13.37 30.01
N VAL A 305 8.02 13.32 30.09
CA VAL A 305 8.79 12.08 29.88
C VAL A 305 8.45 11.04 30.94
N ARG A 306 8.35 11.46 32.21
CA ARG A 306 7.91 10.56 33.29
C ARG A 306 6.49 10.05 33.06
N TYR A 307 5.58 10.90 32.59
CA TYR A 307 4.23 10.48 32.27
C TYR A 307 4.21 9.50 31.08
N TYR A 308 4.97 9.78 30.02
CA TYR A 308 5.15 8.89 28.88
C TYR A 308 5.64 7.51 29.30
N SER A 309 6.66 7.44 30.15
CA SER A 309 7.23 6.16 30.60
C SER A 309 6.23 5.35 31.42
N LEU A 310 5.46 6.00 32.31
CA LEU A 310 4.40 5.33 33.07
C LEU A 310 3.29 4.77 32.16
N LEU A 311 2.86 5.53 31.14
CA LEU A 311 1.91 5.04 30.13
C LEU A 311 2.47 3.84 29.38
N HIS A 312 3.74 3.90 28.96
CA HIS A 312 4.41 2.81 28.25
C HIS A 312 4.45 1.51 29.07
N TYR A 313 4.93 1.56 30.32
CA TYR A 313 5.05 0.36 31.16
C TYR A 313 3.70 -0.19 31.62
N THR A 314 2.70 0.66 31.81
CA THR A 314 1.32 0.23 32.12
C THR A 314 0.53 -0.22 30.88
N ARG A 315 1.06 0.03 29.68
CA ARG A 315 0.40 -0.21 28.38
C ARG A 315 -0.93 0.53 28.24
N LEU A 316 -1.02 1.73 28.81
CA LEU A 316 -2.17 2.61 28.70
C LEU A 316 -1.87 3.74 27.70
N SER A 317 -2.92 4.35 27.16
CA SER A 317 -2.81 5.58 26.37
C SER A 317 -3.47 6.74 27.11
N HIS A 318 -2.99 7.96 26.89
CA HIS A 318 -3.58 9.16 27.47
C HIS A 318 -5.07 9.27 27.11
N ALA A 319 -5.42 9.11 25.83
CA ALA A 319 -6.82 9.16 25.39
C ALA A 319 -7.74 8.13 26.07
N SER A 320 -7.22 6.95 26.45
CA SER A 320 -8.01 5.96 27.21
C SER A 320 -8.23 6.42 28.64
N LEU A 321 -7.22 7.04 29.27
CA LEU A 321 -7.35 7.57 30.62
C LEU A 321 -8.32 8.74 30.66
N ASP A 322 -8.21 9.68 29.74
CA ASP A 322 -9.09 10.85 29.68
C ASP A 322 -10.56 10.44 29.42
N HIS A 323 -10.80 9.52 28.48
CA HIS A 323 -12.15 9.01 28.23
C HIS A 323 -12.77 8.28 29.44
N LEU A 324 -11.96 7.60 30.27
CA LEU A 324 -12.45 6.86 31.44
C LEU A 324 -12.52 7.73 32.70
N TYR A 325 -11.59 8.66 32.85
CA TYR A 325 -11.38 9.52 34.02
C TYR A 325 -11.08 10.95 33.57
N PRO A 326 -12.06 11.67 32.99
CA PRO A 326 -11.83 13.02 32.48
C PRO A 326 -11.53 13.97 33.64
N LEU A 327 -10.42 14.71 33.54
CA LEU A 327 -10.06 15.72 34.52
C LEU A 327 -10.73 17.05 34.13
N SER A 328 -11.57 17.60 35.01
CA SER A 328 -12.16 18.92 34.80
C SER A 328 -11.13 20.00 35.14
N ASN A 329 -10.84 20.89 34.18
CA ASN A 329 -9.90 22.02 34.33
C ASN A 329 -10.23 22.99 35.49
N ASN A 330 -11.41 22.88 36.11
CA ASN A 330 -11.88 23.83 37.13
C ASN A 330 -11.53 23.46 38.58
N ASN A 331 -10.96 22.28 38.85
CA ASN A 331 -10.68 21.85 40.23
C ASN A 331 -9.18 21.68 40.48
N THR A 332 -8.50 22.77 40.76
CA THR A 332 -7.07 22.81 41.12
C THR A 332 -6.76 22.28 42.54
N HIS A 333 -7.74 21.78 43.30
CA HIS A 333 -7.56 21.46 44.73
C HIS A 333 -8.13 20.13 45.26
N SER A 334 -8.54 19.19 44.41
CA SER A 334 -9.08 17.90 44.92
C SER A 334 -8.30 16.71 44.39
N SER A 335 -7.78 15.89 45.31
CA SER A 335 -6.94 14.72 45.05
C SER A 335 -7.49 13.80 43.92
N PRO A 336 -6.63 13.37 42.96
CA PRO A 336 -7.06 12.93 41.62
C PRO A 336 -7.28 11.41 41.47
N LEU A 337 -7.33 10.64 42.56
CA LEU A 337 -7.37 9.17 42.50
C LEU A 337 -8.83 8.67 42.49
N PRO A 338 -9.25 7.90 41.47
CA PRO A 338 -10.57 7.30 41.46
C PRO A 338 -10.70 6.25 42.58
N SER A 339 -11.86 6.21 43.25
CA SER A 339 -12.12 5.18 44.26
C SER A 339 -12.23 3.79 43.60
N PRO A 340 -11.88 2.69 44.30
CA PRO A 340 -12.00 1.33 43.76
C PRO A 340 -13.42 0.99 43.27
N VAL A 341 -14.44 1.52 43.96
CA VAL A 341 -15.84 1.36 43.59
C VAL A 341 -16.13 2.06 42.26
N TYR A 342 -15.68 3.31 42.10
CA TYR A 342 -15.85 4.05 40.86
C TYR A 342 -15.16 3.33 39.68
N ALA A 343 -13.93 2.85 39.87
CA ALA A 343 -13.22 2.07 38.86
C ALA A 343 -13.96 0.78 38.47
N ALA A 344 -14.50 0.04 39.46
CA ALA A 344 -15.29 -1.16 39.21
C ALA A 344 -16.57 -0.88 38.41
N THR A 345 -17.25 0.24 38.70
CA THR A 345 -18.46 0.64 37.96
C THR A 345 -18.14 0.99 36.51
N ILE A 346 -17.06 1.73 36.24
CA ILE A 346 -16.62 2.03 34.87
C ILE A 346 -16.27 0.74 34.13
N PHE A 347 -15.52 -0.17 34.76
CA PHE A 347 -15.18 -1.46 34.15
C PHE A 347 -16.42 -2.25 33.75
N LEU A 348 -17.39 -2.42 34.65
CA LEU A 348 -18.63 -3.14 34.37
C LEU A 348 -19.41 -2.47 33.23
N LYS A 349 -19.50 -1.14 33.23
CA LYS A 349 -20.15 -0.37 32.16
C LYS A 349 -19.47 -0.63 30.80
N GLN A 350 -18.14 -0.61 30.73
CA GLN A 350 -17.40 -0.86 29.48
C GLN A 350 -17.53 -2.31 29.02
N LEU A 351 -17.54 -3.28 29.95
CA LEU A 351 -17.76 -4.69 29.65
C LEU A 351 -19.14 -4.90 28.99
N LEU A 352 -20.19 -4.36 29.61
CA LEU A 352 -21.57 -4.46 29.10
C LEU A 352 -21.69 -3.77 27.73
N ASN A 353 -21.18 -2.54 27.60
CA ASN A 353 -21.20 -1.81 26.32
C ASN A 353 -20.40 -2.52 25.22
N THR A 354 -19.33 -3.23 25.54
CA THR A 354 -18.52 -3.91 24.52
C THR A 354 -19.20 -5.18 24.01
N PHE A 355 -19.78 -5.99 24.90
CA PHE A 355 -20.29 -7.31 24.53
C PHE A 355 -21.80 -7.35 24.25
N LEU A 356 -22.59 -6.44 24.82
CA LEU A 356 -24.05 -6.42 24.66
C LEU A 356 -24.53 -5.39 23.62
N HIS A 357 -23.64 -4.54 23.11
CA HIS A 357 -24.03 -3.55 22.10
C HIS A 357 -24.36 -4.23 20.76
N PRO A 358 -25.50 -3.92 20.11
CA PRO A 358 -25.93 -4.56 18.85
C PRO A 358 -24.86 -4.56 17.75
N ARG A 359 -24.10 -3.46 17.62
CA ARG A 359 -22.95 -3.36 16.71
C ARG A 359 -21.87 -4.43 16.95
N ALA A 360 -21.60 -4.82 18.19
CA ALA A 360 -20.60 -5.85 18.49
C ALA A 360 -21.09 -7.24 18.04
N LEU A 361 -22.37 -7.55 18.24
CA LEU A 361 -23.00 -8.78 17.76
C LEU A 361 -22.99 -8.85 16.23
N CYS A 362 -23.29 -7.76 15.54
CA CYS A 362 -23.20 -7.67 14.07
C CYS A 362 -21.75 -7.70 13.56
N PHE A 363 -20.77 -7.27 14.35
CA PHE A 363 -19.35 -7.27 13.98
C PHE A 363 -18.67 -8.64 14.20
N LEU A 364 -19.29 -9.55 14.96
CA LEU A 364 -18.71 -10.86 15.28
C LEU A 364 -18.38 -11.71 14.02
N PRO A 365 -19.28 -11.83 13.01
CA PRO A 365 -18.96 -12.61 11.82
C PRO A 365 -17.82 -12.02 10.98
N PRO A 366 -17.79 -10.70 10.64
CA PRO A 366 -16.62 -10.08 10.01
C PRO A 366 -15.34 -10.24 10.82
N PHE A 367 -15.41 -10.10 12.15
CA PHE A 367 -14.26 -10.29 13.03
C PHE A 367 -13.67 -11.69 12.93
N LEU A 368 -14.51 -12.74 12.93
CA LEU A 368 -14.05 -14.12 12.80
C LEU A 368 -13.33 -14.37 11.47
N VAL A 369 -13.78 -13.72 10.39
CA VAL A 369 -13.10 -13.78 9.08
C VAL A 369 -11.73 -13.10 9.14
N HIS A 370 -11.57 -12.00 9.87
CA HIS A 370 -10.28 -11.29 9.94
C HIS A 370 -9.37 -11.78 11.06
N ARG A 371 -9.86 -12.60 11.99
CA ARG A 371 -9.11 -13.09 13.16
C ARG A 371 -7.77 -13.73 12.79
N PRO A 372 -7.66 -14.56 11.73
CA PRO A 372 -6.37 -15.12 11.32
C PRO A 372 -5.34 -14.04 10.97
N ALA A 373 -5.74 -12.93 10.35
CA ALA A 373 -4.83 -11.82 10.06
C ALA A 373 -4.16 -11.28 11.32
N TYR A 374 -4.94 -11.01 12.36
CA TYR A 374 -4.41 -10.51 13.64
C TYR A 374 -3.53 -11.54 14.35
N ILE A 375 -3.92 -12.83 14.34
CA ILE A 375 -3.14 -13.89 14.98
C ILE A 375 -1.80 -14.06 14.27
N PHE A 376 -1.80 -14.25 12.96
CA PHE A 376 -0.58 -14.46 12.18
C PHE A 376 0.36 -13.26 12.28
N GLY A 377 -0.15 -12.03 12.16
CA GLY A 377 0.67 -10.82 12.32
C GLY A 377 1.28 -10.70 13.72
N THR A 378 0.52 -10.97 14.77
CA THR A 378 1.01 -10.89 16.16
C THR A 378 2.00 -12.00 16.49
N LEU A 379 1.75 -13.23 16.01
CA LEU A 379 2.62 -14.37 16.22
C LEU A 379 3.96 -14.17 15.51
N ALA A 380 3.93 -13.71 14.26
CA ALA A 380 5.13 -13.41 13.48
C ALA A 380 5.96 -12.31 14.14
N ALA A 381 5.36 -11.20 14.55
CA ALA A 381 6.11 -10.15 15.27
C ALA A 381 6.68 -10.62 16.61
N ARG A 382 6.01 -11.56 17.30
CA ARG A 382 6.52 -12.09 18.57
C ARG A 382 7.71 -13.04 18.39
N PHE A 383 7.75 -13.82 17.32
CA PHE A 383 8.77 -14.87 17.12
C PHE A 383 9.89 -14.47 16.16
N LEU A 384 9.62 -13.59 15.19
CA LEU A 384 10.56 -13.24 14.13
C LEU A 384 11.19 -11.85 14.33
N ALA A 385 10.51 -10.93 15.03
CA ALA A 385 11.08 -9.61 15.33
C ALA A 385 11.88 -9.64 16.63
N LYS A 386 12.98 -8.88 16.69
CA LYS A 386 13.58 -8.54 17.98
C LYS A 386 12.63 -7.61 18.74
N ARG A 387 12.55 -7.78 20.08
CA ARG A 387 11.63 -7.00 20.92
C ARG A 387 11.91 -5.50 20.93
N GLU A 388 13.16 -5.13 20.69
CA GLU A 388 13.65 -3.75 20.71
C GLU A 388 13.52 -3.06 19.34
N GLU A 389 13.32 -3.82 18.26
CA GLU A 389 13.23 -3.29 16.90
C GLU A 389 11.75 -3.09 16.51
N GLU A 390 11.24 -1.86 16.65
CA GLU A 390 9.86 -1.52 16.29
C GLU A 390 9.56 -1.72 14.79
N GLU A 391 10.57 -1.49 13.95
CA GLU A 391 10.49 -1.62 12.49
C GLU A 391 10.21 -3.07 12.08
N GLY A 392 10.99 -4.02 12.61
CA GLY A 392 10.80 -5.44 12.36
C GLY A 392 9.40 -5.92 12.81
N GLN A 393 8.95 -5.50 14.00
CA GLN A 393 7.60 -5.86 14.48
C GLN A 393 6.50 -5.39 13.52
N THR A 394 6.66 -4.20 12.96
CA THR A 394 5.69 -3.60 12.06
C THR A 394 5.67 -4.31 10.71
N GLN A 395 6.85 -4.59 10.15
CA GLN A 395 6.98 -5.36 8.91
C GLN A 395 6.36 -6.75 9.02
N PHE A 396 6.69 -7.51 10.08
CA PHE A 396 6.17 -8.85 10.26
C PHE A 396 4.65 -8.84 10.48
N LYS A 397 4.11 -7.86 11.22
CA LYS A 397 2.65 -7.69 11.34
C LYS A 397 1.98 -7.44 10.00
N ALA A 398 2.52 -6.54 9.18
CA ALA A 398 1.95 -6.20 7.88
C ALA A 398 1.98 -7.40 6.92
N ILE A 399 3.14 -8.05 6.76
CA ILE A 399 3.33 -9.17 5.84
C ILE A 399 2.46 -10.37 6.24
N PHE A 400 2.58 -10.84 7.48
CA PHE A 400 1.88 -12.04 7.94
C PHE A 400 0.40 -11.79 8.21
N GLY A 401 0.01 -10.55 8.57
CA GLY A 401 -1.39 -10.15 8.61
C GLY A 401 -2.06 -10.18 7.24
N GLY A 402 -1.35 -9.74 6.20
CA GLY A 402 -1.79 -9.87 4.81
C GLY A 402 -2.04 -11.32 4.40
N PHE A 403 -1.10 -12.22 4.69
CA PHE A 403 -1.28 -13.66 4.45
C PHE A 403 -2.48 -14.25 5.19
N GLY A 404 -2.63 -13.94 6.49
CA GLY A 404 -3.78 -14.39 7.28
C GLY A 404 -5.11 -13.90 6.72
N SER A 405 -5.14 -12.68 6.18
CA SER A 405 -6.32 -12.12 5.50
C SER A 405 -6.63 -12.87 4.20
N GLY A 406 -5.61 -13.09 3.36
CA GLY A 406 -5.74 -13.80 2.08
C GLY A 406 -6.29 -15.22 2.23
N LEU A 407 -5.77 -15.98 3.20
CA LEU A 407 -6.28 -17.33 3.53
C LEU A 407 -7.76 -17.29 3.93
N SER A 408 -8.15 -16.30 4.74
CA SER A 408 -9.51 -16.19 5.24
C SER A 408 -10.50 -15.86 4.13
N TYR A 409 -10.18 -14.91 3.24
CA TYR A 409 -11.02 -14.62 2.08
C TYR A 409 -11.05 -15.78 1.08
N GLY A 410 -9.95 -16.50 0.88
CA GLY A 410 -9.91 -17.73 0.08
C GLY A 410 -10.85 -18.82 0.62
N LEU A 411 -10.86 -19.04 1.93
CA LEU A 411 -11.75 -19.98 2.59
C LEU A 411 -13.23 -19.56 2.49
N VAL A 412 -13.52 -18.27 2.70
CA VAL A 412 -14.89 -17.73 2.59
C VAL A 412 -15.44 -17.87 1.17
N THR A 413 -14.66 -17.48 0.16
CA THR A 413 -15.07 -17.61 -1.25
C THR A 413 -15.24 -19.06 -1.67
N TRP A 414 -14.37 -19.97 -1.20
CA TRP A 414 -14.51 -21.41 -1.43
C TRP A 414 -15.77 -21.98 -0.76
N ARG A 415 -16.06 -21.60 0.50
CA ARG A 415 -17.27 -22.01 1.23
C ARG A 415 -18.54 -21.45 0.58
N LEU A 416 -18.54 -20.21 0.12
CA LEU A 416 -19.65 -19.61 -0.63
C LEU A 416 -19.91 -20.37 -1.94
N SER A 417 -18.86 -20.77 -2.65
CA SER A 417 -19.00 -21.62 -3.83
C SER A 417 -19.65 -22.96 -3.46
N LYS A 418 -19.16 -23.65 -2.44
CA LYS A 418 -19.77 -24.91 -1.96
C LYS A 418 -21.22 -24.71 -1.48
N PHE A 419 -21.56 -23.59 -0.87
CA PHE A 419 -22.92 -23.27 -0.48
C PHE A 419 -23.85 -23.07 -1.68
N LYS A 420 -23.39 -22.41 -2.76
CA LYS A 420 -24.14 -22.33 -4.02
C LYS A 420 -24.43 -23.73 -4.57
N HIS A 421 -23.45 -24.63 -4.53
CA HIS A 421 -23.64 -26.04 -4.92
C HIS A 421 -24.62 -26.75 -3.99
N LEU A 422 -24.56 -26.53 -2.68
CA LEU A 422 -25.49 -27.13 -1.71
C LEU A 422 -26.93 -26.64 -1.94
N VAL A 423 -27.13 -25.33 -2.16
CA VAL A 423 -28.44 -24.76 -2.48
C VAL A 423 -28.96 -25.29 -3.81
N ALA A 424 -28.10 -25.40 -4.83
CA ALA A 424 -28.45 -25.99 -6.11
C ALA A 424 -28.85 -27.47 -5.96
N SER A 425 -28.06 -28.27 -5.24
CA SER A 425 -28.34 -29.67 -4.93
C SER A 425 -29.62 -29.83 -4.13
N PHE A 426 -29.89 -28.95 -3.17
CA PHE A 426 -31.13 -28.96 -2.39
C PHE A 426 -32.34 -28.61 -3.24
N ARG A 427 -32.24 -27.62 -4.13
CA ARG A 427 -33.28 -27.30 -5.12
C ARG A 427 -33.55 -28.50 -6.02
N ILE A 428 -32.50 -29.11 -6.58
CA ILE A 428 -32.57 -30.31 -7.42
C ILE A 428 -33.25 -31.46 -6.67
N PHE A 429 -32.79 -31.77 -5.45
CA PHE A 429 -33.37 -32.80 -4.59
C PHE A 429 -34.86 -32.55 -4.37
N ARG A 430 -35.23 -31.34 -3.94
CA ARG A 430 -36.63 -30.97 -3.71
C ARG A 430 -37.48 -31.11 -4.98
N GLY A 431 -36.95 -30.71 -6.15
CA GLY A 431 -37.67 -30.82 -7.42
C GLY A 431 -37.80 -32.24 -7.96
N ILE A 432 -36.78 -33.09 -7.75
CA ILE A 432 -36.86 -34.50 -8.13
C ILE A 432 -37.76 -35.28 -7.15
N SER A 433 -37.72 -34.97 -5.87
CA SER A 433 -38.52 -35.63 -4.82
C SER A 433 -39.98 -35.18 -4.79
N SER A 434 -40.36 -34.07 -5.43
CA SER A 434 -41.77 -33.71 -5.62
C SER A 434 -42.49 -34.70 -6.55
N ARG A 435 -43.78 -34.98 -6.27
CA ARG A 435 -44.61 -35.86 -7.11
C ARG A 435 -44.66 -35.33 -8.56
N PRO A 436 -44.62 -36.21 -9.59
CA PRO A 436 -44.88 -35.81 -10.96
C PRO A 436 -46.26 -35.16 -11.02
N THR A 437 -46.26 -33.84 -11.17
CA THR A 437 -47.47 -33.05 -11.33
C THR A 437 -47.42 -32.50 -12.74
N GLY A 438 -48.51 -32.68 -13.49
CA GLY A 438 -48.61 -32.45 -14.92
C GLY A 438 -48.61 -30.97 -15.27
N VAL A 439 -47.42 -30.36 -15.27
CA VAL A 439 -47.22 -29.07 -15.93
C VAL A 439 -47.49 -29.29 -17.42
N THR A 440 -48.46 -28.57 -17.95
CA THR A 440 -48.83 -28.64 -19.36
C THR A 440 -47.77 -27.95 -20.22
N GLU A 441 -47.65 -28.34 -21.49
CA GLU A 441 -46.68 -27.75 -22.42
C GLU A 441 -46.91 -26.23 -22.59
N ALA A 442 -48.18 -25.80 -22.55
CA ALA A 442 -48.56 -24.38 -22.53
C ALA A 442 -48.05 -23.60 -21.30
N GLU A 443 -47.92 -24.24 -20.13
CA GLU A 443 -47.35 -23.64 -18.93
C GLU A 443 -45.82 -23.62 -18.94
N LEU A 444 -45.18 -24.43 -19.78
CA LEU A 444 -43.73 -24.43 -19.99
C LEU A 444 -43.28 -23.40 -21.03
N ASP A 445 -44.11 -23.14 -22.02
CA ASP A 445 -43.82 -22.17 -23.09
C ASP A 445 -43.55 -20.76 -22.56
N GLN A 446 -44.17 -20.37 -21.45
CA GLN A 446 -43.88 -19.09 -20.78
C GLN A 446 -42.43 -18.98 -20.26
N TYR A 447 -41.77 -20.12 -20.01
CA TYR A 447 -40.38 -20.21 -19.55
C TYR A 447 -39.41 -20.53 -20.69
N ALA A 448 -39.90 -20.81 -21.90
CA ALA A 448 -39.07 -21.10 -23.06
C ALA A 448 -38.27 -19.87 -23.54
N ARG A 449 -38.73 -18.66 -23.18
CA ARG A 449 -38.03 -17.41 -23.45
C ARG A 449 -37.79 -16.65 -22.15
N PRO A 450 -36.56 -16.19 -21.88
CA PRO A 450 -36.34 -15.32 -20.74
C PRO A 450 -37.15 -14.03 -20.92
N PRO A 451 -37.65 -13.42 -19.83
CA PRO A 451 -38.32 -12.13 -19.92
C PRO A 451 -37.35 -11.11 -20.55
N PRO A 452 -37.83 -10.22 -21.43
CA PRO A 452 -36.99 -9.16 -21.97
C PRO A 452 -36.46 -8.31 -20.80
N PRO A 453 -35.21 -7.81 -20.89
CA PRO A 453 -34.70 -6.90 -19.88
C PRO A 453 -35.65 -5.69 -19.78
N PRO A 454 -35.82 -5.12 -18.58
CA PRO A 454 -36.69 -3.97 -18.40
C PRO A 454 -36.28 -2.86 -19.36
N ALA A 455 -37.27 -2.25 -20.02
CA ALA A 455 -37.00 -1.15 -20.95
C ALA A 455 -36.32 -0.01 -20.18
N ASN A 456 -35.19 0.48 -20.70
CA ASN A 456 -34.50 1.61 -20.10
C ASN A 456 -35.36 2.88 -20.30
N PRO A 457 -35.89 3.49 -19.22
CA PRO A 457 -36.81 4.63 -19.32
C PRO A 457 -36.15 5.88 -19.91
N PHE A 458 -34.81 5.93 -20.00
CA PHE A 458 -34.05 7.07 -20.49
C PHE A 458 -33.72 7.00 -21.99
N ILE A 459 -34.05 5.91 -22.69
CA ILE A 459 -33.78 5.75 -24.12
C ILE A 459 -35.06 5.95 -24.92
N LYS A 460 -35.20 7.12 -25.57
CA LYS A 460 -36.28 7.39 -26.53
C LYS A 460 -36.03 6.58 -27.81
N ARG A 461 -36.71 5.44 -27.98
CA ARG A 461 -36.68 4.67 -29.23
C ARG A 461 -37.62 5.32 -30.25
N ARG A 462 -37.13 5.59 -31.47
CA ARG A 462 -37.99 6.03 -32.59
C ARG A 462 -38.80 4.84 -33.12
N PRO A 463 -40.08 5.03 -33.50
CA PRO A 463 -40.82 4.00 -34.20
C PRO A 463 -40.16 3.72 -35.54
N VAL A 464 -39.89 2.44 -35.81
CA VAL A 464 -39.34 1.98 -37.09
C VAL A 464 -40.46 2.04 -38.11
N THR A 465 -40.48 3.07 -38.95
CA THR A 465 -41.33 3.13 -40.15
C THR A 465 -40.58 2.47 -41.32
N GLY A 466 -41.05 1.31 -41.78
CA GLY A 466 -40.50 0.63 -42.95
C GLY A 466 -41.48 -0.39 -43.53
N ASN A 467 -41.93 -0.12 -44.75
CA ASN A 467 -42.84 -0.91 -45.58
C ASN A 467 -42.36 -2.34 -45.85
N GLY A 468 -43.29 -3.29 -45.87
CA GLY A 468 -43.22 -4.46 -46.75
C GLY A 468 -43.40 -5.83 -46.09
N ASN A 469 -44.61 -6.38 -46.24
CA ASN A 469 -45.03 -7.78 -46.10
C ASN A 469 -45.11 -8.39 -44.69
N ALA A 470 -46.35 -8.76 -44.37
CA ALA A 470 -46.80 -9.38 -43.14
C ALA A 470 -46.18 -10.76 -42.90
N SER A 471 -45.55 -10.92 -41.74
CA SER A 471 -45.82 -12.03 -40.83
C SER A 471 -45.63 -11.51 -39.40
N GLY A 472 -46.63 -11.77 -38.55
CA GLY A 472 -46.93 -10.97 -37.36
C GLY A 472 -45.81 -10.91 -36.32
N HIS A 473 -45.27 -9.72 -36.11
CA HIS A 473 -44.75 -9.31 -34.82
C HIS A 473 -45.81 -8.42 -34.18
N GLU A 474 -46.65 -9.03 -33.34
CA GLU A 474 -47.51 -8.28 -32.44
C GLU A 474 -46.64 -7.36 -31.58
N ASP A 475 -46.94 -6.07 -31.64
CA ASP A 475 -46.64 -5.12 -30.58
C ASP A 475 -47.16 -5.73 -29.28
N ILE A 476 -46.24 -6.25 -28.46
CA ILE A 476 -46.54 -6.56 -27.07
C ILE A 476 -46.75 -5.20 -26.40
N GLN A 477 -47.99 -4.72 -26.48
CA GLN A 477 -48.59 -3.94 -25.42
C GLN A 477 -48.10 -4.56 -24.12
N THR A 478 -47.58 -3.70 -23.24
CA THR A 478 -47.42 -3.99 -21.82
C THR A 478 -48.81 -4.34 -21.27
N THR A 479 -49.27 -5.56 -21.55
CA THR A 479 -50.29 -6.23 -20.79
C THR A 479 -49.66 -6.37 -19.42
N ASP A 480 -50.10 -5.49 -18.54
CA ASP A 480 -50.38 -5.77 -17.15
C ASP A 480 -49.98 -7.21 -16.81
N THR A 481 -48.80 -7.40 -16.22
CA THR A 481 -48.41 -8.67 -15.59
C THR A 481 -49.27 -8.84 -14.34
N SER A 482 -50.58 -8.90 -14.52
CA SER A 482 -51.53 -9.29 -13.52
C SER A 482 -51.40 -10.81 -13.37
N SER A 483 -50.72 -11.21 -12.30
CA SER A 483 -51.02 -12.42 -11.52
C SER A 483 -51.22 -13.74 -12.28
N ARG A 484 -50.31 -14.15 -13.18
CA ARG A 484 -50.20 -15.58 -13.51
C ARG A 484 -49.33 -16.24 -12.44
N ALA A 485 -49.85 -17.31 -11.83
CA ALA A 485 -49.17 -18.01 -10.74
C ALA A 485 -47.84 -18.58 -11.25
N GLU A 486 -46.72 -18.13 -10.68
CA GLU A 486 -45.40 -18.68 -10.99
C GLU A 486 -45.38 -20.18 -10.66
N VAL A 487 -45.00 -21.00 -11.64
CA VAL A 487 -44.78 -22.43 -11.42
C VAL A 487 -43.64 -22.58 -10.41
N PRO A 488 -43.85 -23.29 -9.29
CA PRO A 488 -42.79 -23.49 -8.30
C PRO A 488 -41.54 -24.09 -8.93
N THR A 489 -40.36 -23.57 -8.58
CA THR A 489 -39.07 -24.00 -9.15
C THR A 489 -38.88 -25.51 -9.12
N GLY A 490 -39.41 -26.21 -8.11
CA GLY A 490 -39.33 -27.67 -8.00
C GLY A 490 -39.98 -28.42 -9.16
N MET A 491 -41.06 -27.89 -9.74
CA MET A 491 -41.80 -28.51 -10.85
C MET A 491 -41.06 -28.34 -12.19
N LEU A 492 -40.29 -27.27 -12.35
CA LEU A 492 -39.49 -27.02 -13.55
C LEU A 492 -38.21 -27.85 -13.63
N ILE A 493 -37.74 -28.42 -12.52
CA ILE A 493 -36.43 -29.09 -12.45
C ILE A 493 -36.36 -30.35 -13.31
N ARG A 494 -37.45 -31.11 -13.45
CA ARG A 494 -37.46 -32.28 -14.35
C ARG A 494 -37.41 -31.87 -15.82
N HIS A 495 -38.18 -30.86 -16.20
CA HIS A 495 -38.13 -30.28 -17.54
C HIS A 495 -36.76 -29.64 -17.84
N LEU A 496 -36.11 -29.04 -16.84
CA LEU A 496 -34.73 -28.56 -16.97
C LEU A 496 -33.77 -29.70 -17.36
N PHE A 497 -33.90 -30.89 -16.75
CA PHE A 497 -33.05 -32.03 -17.11
C PHE A 497 -33.40 -32.59 -18.50
N ASP A 498 -34.68 -32.69 -18.86
CA ASP A 498 -35.11 -33.13 -20.20
C ASP A 498 -34.62 -32.16 -21.30
N THR A 499 -34.87 -30.87 -21.12
CA THR A 499 -34.39 -29.82 -22.02
C THR A 499 -32.87 -29.77 -22.06
N ARG A 500 -32.17 -30.05 -20.96
CA ARG A 500 -30.70 -30.17 -20.96
C ARG A 500 -30.23 -31.34 -21.83
N VAL A 501 -30.88 -32.50 -21.76
CA VAL A 501 -30.55 -33.65 -22.62
C VAL A 501 -30.77 -33.29 -24.09
N LYS A 502 -31.93 -32.71 -24.42
CA LYS A 502 -32.24 -32.22 -25.78
C LYS A 502 -31.22 -31.18 -26.25
N ALA A 503 -30.87 -30.21 -25.41
CA ALA A 503 -29.87 -29.19 -25.73
C ALA A 503 -28.49 -29.78 -25.98
N LEU A 504 -28.06 -30.78 -25.20
CA LEU A 504 -26.79 -31.48 -25.41
C LEU A 504 -26.81 -32.31 -26.71
N GLN A 505 -27.92 -32.95 -27.04
CA GLN A 505 -28.09 -33.65 -28.31
C GLN A 505 -28.06 -32.66 -29.49
N THR A 506 -28.77 -31.54 -29.41
CA THR A 506 -28.72 -30.50 -30.44
C THR A 506 -27.31 -29.92 -30.56
N LEU A 507 -26.63 -29.66 -29.44
CA LEU A 507 -25.27 -29.15 -29.45
C LEU A 507 -24.28 -30.17 -30.03
N SER A 508 -24.50 -31.48 -29.82
CA SER A 508 -23.68 -32.51 -30.46
C SER A 508 -23.90 -32.53 -31.98
N HIS A 509 -25.15 -32.40 -32.46
CA HIS A 509 -25.42 -32.24 -33.89
C HIS A 509 -24.73 -31.00 -34.48
N VAL A 510 -24.81 -29.85 -33.79
CA VAL A 510 -24.12 -28.62 -34.20
C VAL A 510 -22.60 -28.80 -34.17
N TRP A 511 -22.07 -29.49 -33.17
CA TRP A 511 -20.65 -29.79 -33.08
C TRP A 511 -20.17 -30.64 -34.26
N TRP A 512 -20.97 -31.61 -34.67
CA TRP A 512 -20.65 -32.45 -35.83
C TRP A 512 -20.83 -31.73 -37.17
N SER A 513 -21.64 -30.68 -37.24
CA SER A 513 -21.78 -29.82 -38.43
C SER A 513 -20.67 -28.78 -38.59
N LEU A 514 -19.84 -28.54 -37.57
CA LEU A 514 -18.63 -27.72 -37.68
C LEU A 514 -17.57 -28.41 -38.55
N ASP A 515 -16.82 -27.63 -39.31
CA ASP A 515 -15.68 -28.16 -40.08
C ASP A 515 -14.51 -28.59 -39.17
N SER A 516 -13.53 -29.30 -39.74
CA SER A 516 -12.37 -29.79 -38.98
C SER A 516 -11.53 -28.66 -38.38
N GLN A 517 -11.34 -27.56 -39.10
CA GLN A 517 -10.52 -26.44 -38.67
C GLN A 517 -11.13 -25.70 -37.48
N GLN A 518 -12.45 -25.52 -37.49
CA GLN A 518 -13.23 -24.93 -36.39
C GLN A 518 -13.18 -25.81 -35.15
N ARG A 519 -13.34 -27.13 -35.29
CA ARG A 519 -13.24 -28.06 -34.16
C ARG A 519 -11.86 -28.10 -33.54
N ASP A 520 -10.81 -28.09 -34.36
CA ASP A 520 -9.42 -28.09 -33.89
C ASP A 520 -9.06 -26.79 -33.17
N PHE A 521 -9.52 -25.66 -33.69
CA PHE A 521 -9.40 -24.36 -33.00
C PHE A 521 -10.04 -24.38 -31.61
N LEU A 522 -11.26 -24.93 -31.48
CA LEU A 522 -11.95 -25.00 -30.20
C LEU A 522 -11.25 -25.95 -29.21
N ARG A 523 -10.77 -27.12 -29.67
CA ARG A 523 -10.03 -28.07 -28.85
C ARG A 523 -8.72 -27.49 -28.31
N ASN A 524 -7.96 -26.78 -29.14
CA ASN A 524 -6.70 -26.14 -28.75
C ASN A 524 -6.89 -25.01 -27.74
N ASN A 525 -8.11 -24.47 -27.61
CA ASN A 525 -8.46 -23.43 -26.64
C ASN A 525 -9.22 -23.99 -25.41
N GLY A 526 -9.02 -25.27 -25.09
CA GLY A 526 -9.51 -25.87 -23.85
C GLY A 526 -10.99 -26.28 -23.86
N CYS A 527 -11.66 -26.26 -25.03
CA CYS A 527 -12.94 -26.91 -25.18
C CYS A 527 -12.75 -28.43 -25.10
N ARG A 528 -13.10 -29.03 -23.96
CA ARG A 528 -13.26 -30.48 -23.87
C ARG A 528 -14.47 -30.82 -24.72
N GLY A 529 -14.27 -31.48 -25.86
CA GLY A 529 -15.35 -31.89 -26.76
C GLY A 529 -16.48 -32.59 -26.00
N LEU A 530 -17.69 -32.48 -26.54
CA LEU A 530 -18.90 -33.09 -25.99
C LEU A 530 -18.80 -34.60 -25.83
#